data_AF-G9X0F4-F1
#
_entry.id   AF-G9X0F4-F1
#
_cell.length_a   1.000
_cell.length_b   1.000
_cell.length_c   1.000
_cell.angle_alpha   90.00
_cell.angle_beta   90.00
_cell.angle_gamma   90.00
#
_symmetry.space_group_name_H-M   'P 1'
#
loop_
_entity.id
_entity.type
_entity.pdbx_description
1 polymer ?
#
loop_
_entity_poly.entity_id
_entity_poly.type
_entity_poly.pdbx_seq_one_letter_code
_entity_poly.pdbx_strand_id
1 'polypeptide(L)' 'MNQTDVPIWEKYTLTIEEAAKYFRIGENKLRKLAEENPTANWMILNGNRIQIKRKQFEKMIDTVDTI' A
#
# COMPACT_ATOMS: atom_id res chain seq x y z
N MET A 1 16.51 -21.54 -5.47
CA MET A 1 15.74 -20.29 -5.66
C MET A 1 15.36 -19.80 -4.27
N ASN A 2 16.17 -18.92 -3.68
CA ASN A 2 15.89 -18.36 -2.35
C ASN A 2 14.81 -17.28 -2.50
N GLN A 3 13.56 -17.70 -2.71
CA GLN A 3 12.41 -16.87 -2.38
C GLN A 3 12.35 -16.83 -0.86
N THR A 4 13.08 -15.89 -0.26
CA THR A 4 12.68 -15.31 1.02
C THR A 4 11.41 -14.50 0.77
N ASP A 5 10.34 -15.18 0.35
CA ASP A 5 9.03 -14.59 0.15
C ASP A 5 8.44 -14.39 1.54
N VAL A 6 8.83 -13.26 2.14
CA VAL A 6 8.16 -12.74 3.31
C VAL A 6 6.68 -12.66 2.94
N PRO A 7 5.77 -13.33 3.65
CA PRO A 7 4.37 -13.28 3.31
C PRO A 7 3.83 -11.85 3.39
N ILE A 8 2.78 -11.56 2.63
CA ILE A 8 2.20 -10.21 2.48
C ILE A 8 1.90 -9.56 3.84
N TRP A 9 1.48 -10.34 4.84
CA TRP A 9 1.21 -9.87 6.20
C TRP A 9 2.47 -9.58 7.03
N GLU A 10 3.64 -10.12 6.70
CA GLU A 10 4.90 -9.80 7.39
C GLU A 10 5.64 -8.62 6.73
N LYS A 11 5.28 -8.24 5.50
CA LYS A 11 5.91 -7.11 4.81
C LYS A 11 5.50 -5.77 5.45
N TYR A 12 6.51 -4.94 5.72
CA TYR A 12 6.30 -3.58 6.21
C TYR A 12 5.75 -2.65 5.12
N THR A 13 6.20 -2.85 3.89
CA THR A 13 5.77 -2.12 2.70
C THR A 13 5.24 -3.08 1.65
N LEU A 14 4.10 -2.76 1.07
CA LEU A 14 3.43 -3.51 0.02
C LEU A 14 3.61 -2.79 -1.32
N THR A 15 3.77 -3.55 -2.39
CA THR A 15 3.60 -3.02 -3.74
C THR A 15 2.13 -2.73 -4.03
N ILE A 16 1.82 -1.99 -5.10
CA ILE A 16 0.44 -1.71 -5.51
C ILE A 16 -0.35 -3.02 -5.72
N GLU A 17 0.26 -4.02 -6.35
CA GLU A 17 -0.38 -5.32 -6.60
C GLU A 17 -0.67 -6.07 -5.29
N GLU A 18 0.28 -6.08 -4.35
CA GLU A 18 0.07 -6.73 -3.04
C GLU A 18 -0.95 -5.98 -2.19
N ALA A 19 -0.91 -4.65 -2.20
CA ALA A 19 -1.89 -3.81 -1.52
C ALA A 19 -3.28 -4.00 -2.12
N ALA A 20 -3.39 -4.17 -3.44
CA ALA A 20 -4.66 -4.49 -4.10
C ALA A 20 -5.22 -5.84 -3.63
N LYS A 21 -4.36 -6.87 -3.52
CA LYS A 21 -4.76 -8.19 -2.99
C LYS A 21 -5.11 -8.15 -1.50
N TYR A 22 -4.37 -7.37 -0.71
CA TYR A 22 -4.54 -7.29 0.75
C TYR A 22 -5.77 -6.45 1.16
N PHE A 23 -5.88 -5.23 0.63
CA PHE A 23 -6.97 -4.30 0.95
C PHE A 23 -8.20 -4.46 0.05
N ARG A 24 -8.13 -5.33 -0.98
CA ARG A 24 -9.18 -5.50 -2.01
C ARG A 24 -9.57 -4.19 -2.71
N ILE A 25 -8.58 -3.31 -2.93
CA ILE A 25 -8.76 -2.04 -3.66
C ILE A 25 -8.15 -2.19 -5.06
N GLY A 26 -8.85 -1.73 -6.09
CA GLY A 26 -8.31 -1.79 -7.45
C GLY A 26 -7.01 -0.99 -7.61
N GLU A 27 -6.05 -1.55 -8.35
CA GLU A 27 -4.73 -0.94 -8.58
C GLU A 27 -4.81 0.49 -9.14
N ASN A 28 -5.73 0.72 -10.07
CA ASN A 28 -5.98 2.05 -10.64
C ASN A 28 -6.40 3.07 -9.56
N LYS A 29 -7.16 2.63 -8.55
CA LYS A 29 -7.62 3.49 -7.46
C LYS A 29 -6.47 3.78 -6.48
N LEU A 30 -5.62 2.78 -6.20
CA LEU A 30 -4.40 2.97 -5.42
C LEU A 30 -3.43 3.94 -6.11
N ARG A 31 -3.29 3.83 -7.43
CA ARG A 31 -2.45 4.73 -8.23
C ARG A 31 -2.99 6.16 -8.21
N LYS A 32 -4.30 6.35 -8.37
CA LYS A 32 -4.94 7.67 -8.22
C LYS A 32 -4.78 8.23 -6.81
N LEU A 33 -4.98 7.43 -5.76
CA LEU A 33 -4.78 7.85 -4.37
C LEU A 33 -3.34 8.31 -4.11
N ALA A 34 -2.37 7.61 -4.70
CA ALA A 34 -0.95 7.96 -4.64
C ALA A 34 -0.65 9.27 -5.39
N GLU A 35 -1.27 9.50 -6.54
CA GLU A 35 -1.14 10.74 -7.31
C GLU A 35 -1.85 11.94 -6.65
N GLU A 36 -3.03 11.72 -6.05
CA GLU A 36 -3.81 12.74 -5.35
C GLU A 36 -3.15 13.17 -4.03
N ASN A 37 -2.43 12.24 -3.38
CA ASN A 37 -1.76 12.48 -2.11
C ASN A 37 -0.25 12.22 -2.22
N PRO A 38 0.51 13.04 -2.97
CA PRO A 38 1.94 12.84 -3.17
C PRO A 38 2.75 12.96 -1.87
N THR A 39 2.20 13.64 -0.86
CA THR A 39 2.78 13.81 0.49
C THR A 39 2.23 12.79 1.51
N ALA A 40 1.49 11.78 1.06
CA ALA A 40 0.94 10.76 1.94
C ALA A 40 2.04 10.03 2.71
N ASN A 41 1.96 10.08 4.04
CA ASN A 41 2.89 9.35 4.93
C ASN A 41 2.85 7.82 4.74
N TRP A 42 1.76 7.30 4.17
CA TRP A 42 1.59 5.89 3.84
C TRP A 42 2.22 5.48 2.51
N MET A 43 2.64 6.42 1.66
CA MET A 43 3.31 6.12 0.39
C MET A 43 4.83 6.28 0.53
N ILE A 44 5.59 5.41 -0.12
CA ILE A 44 7.03 5.53 -0.31
C ILE A 44 7.32 5.39 -1.79
N LEU A 45 8.05 6.36 -2.33
CA LEU A 45 8.60 6.27 -3.67
C LEU A 45 10.02 5.69 -3.57
N ASN A 46 10.18 4.43 -3.95
CA ASN A 46 11.48 3.79 -4.05
C ASN A 46 11.96 3.88 -5.51
N GLY A 47 12.56 5.02 -5.86
CA GLY A 47 12.89 5.36 -7.24
C GLY A 47 11.62 5.47 -8.10
N ASN A 48 11.48 4.60 -9.10
CA ASN A 48 10.32 4.54 -10.00
C ASN A 48 9.19 3.61 -9.49
N ARG A 49 9.36 2.96 -8.33
CA ARG A 49 8.37 2.04 -7.77
C ARG A 49 7.64 2.67 -6.59
N ILE A 50 6.31 2.64 -6.64
CA ILE A 50 5.46 3.04 -5.52
C ILE A 50 5.34 1.85 -4.56
N GLN A 51 5.62 2.11 -3.30
CA GLN A 51 5.38 1.21 -2.17
C GLN A 51 4.43 1.85 -1.18
N ILE A 52 3.62 1.03 -0.51
CA ILE A 52 2.61 1.43 0.44
C ILE A 52 3.00 0.87 1.81
N LYS A 53 3.16 1.72 2.82
CA LYS A 53 3.34 1.31 4.21
C LYS A 53 2.04 0.72 4.73
N ARG A 54 2.01 -0.59 4.94
CA ARG A 54 0.82 -1.32 5.39
C ARG A 54 0.18 -0.68 6.63
N LYS A 55 0.96 -0.46 7.69
CA LYS A 55 0.44 0.08 8.98
C LYS A 55 -0.21 1.45 8.86
N GLN A 56 0.36 2.34 8.04
CA GLN A 56 -0.17 3.69 7.86
C GLN A 56 -1.41 3.67 6.95
N PHE A 57 -1.40 2.81 5.93
CA PHE A 57 -2.54 2.62 5.05
C PHE A 57 -3.72 1.95 5.78
N GLU A 58 -3.46 0.96 6.63
CA GLU A 58 -4.46 0.36 7.53
C GLU A 58 -5.14 1.42 8.39
N LYS A 59 -4.37 2.32 9.04
CA LYS A 59 -4.93 3.43 9.81
C LYS A 59 -5.78 4.38 8.97
N MET A 60 -5.38 4.64 7.73
CA MET A 60 -6.16 5.49 6.83
C MET A 60 -7.50 4.84 6.49
N ILE A 61 -7.51 3.55 6.17
CA ILE A 61 -8.75 2.80 5.91
C ILE A 61 -9.63 2.74 7.17
N ASP A 62 -9.06 2.46 8.33
CA ASP A 62 -9.77 2.42 9.62
C ASP A 62 -10.41 3.78 9.97
N THR A 63 -9.78 4.88 9.57
CA THR A 63 -10.34 6.24 9.74
C THR A 63 -11.44 6.54 8.71
N VAL A 64 -11.41 5.94 7.53
CA VAL A 64 -12.43 6.13 6.49
C VAL A 64 -13.70 5.31 6.81
N ASP A 65 -13.59 4.24 7.60
CA ASP A 65 -14.71 3.36 7.99
C ASP A 65 -15.54 3.87 9.18
N THR A 66 -15.27 5.07 9.71
CA THR A 66 -16.17 5.69 10.69
C THR A 66 -17.42 6.26 10.01
N ILE A 67 -18.45 5.41 9.91
CA ILE A 67 -19.88 5.79 9.83
C ILE A 67 -20.36 6.18 11.23
#